data_AF-A0A431HDF6-F1
#
_entry.id   AF-A0A431HDF6-F1
#
_cell.length_a   1.000
_cell.length_b   1.000
_cell.length_c   1.000
_cell.angle_alpha   90.00
_cell.angle_beta   90.00
_cell.angle_gamma   90.00
#
_symmetry.space_group_name_H-M   'P 1'
#
loop_
_entity.id
_entity.type
_entity.pdbx_description
1 polymer ?
#
loop_
_entity_poly.entity_id
_entity_poly.type
_entity_poly.pdbx_seq_one_letter_code
_entity_poly.pdbx_strand_id
1 'polypeptide(L)'
;MKSTNVKILSLQANPQGGYVLVCRPSVDNKTGNYKISQGLAERMAERTLGIKSVSALKQAIALSRGNATYRIDYKECKEGETWENKTTGETGVYTKSWDKPINHEITLSEQAQIKVTEIIFAHELSNAAMNQPQVVSVGRTEDKEESGNDAPSI
;
A
#
# COMPACT_ATOMS: atom_id res chain seq x y z
N MET A 1 -18.76 15.97 11.78
CA MET A 1 -18.47 14.66 11.18
C MET A 1 -17.95 13.76 12.29
N LYS A 2 -18.55 12.59 12.49
CA LYS A 2 -18.15 11.64 13.54
C LYS A 2 -17.06 10.74 12.99
N SER A 3 -16.03 10.46 13.79
CA SER A 3 -14.95 9.56 13.40
C SER A 3 -14.58 8.64 14.55
N THR A 4 -14.27 7.39 14.24
CA THR A 4 -13.74 6.40 15.18
C THR A 4 -12.30 6.11 14.80
N ASN A 5 -11.39 6.17 15.79
CA ASN A 5 -9.98 5.82 15.64
C ASN A 5 -9.65 4.65 16.55
N VAL A 6 -9.16 3.55 15.98
CA VAL A 6 -8.82 2.33 16.73
C VAL A 6 -7.46 1.78 16.32
N LYS A 7 -6.75 1.18 17.29
CA LYS A 7 -5.47 0.52 17.00
C LYS A 7 -5.70 -0.81 16.29
N ILE A 8 -4.97 -1.02 15.21
CA ILE A 8 -5.00 -2.24 14.40
C ILE A 8 -4.00 -3.23 14.99
N LEU A 9 -4.45 -4.47 15.17
CA LEU A 9 -3.61 -5.58 15.59
C LEU A 9 -3.20 -6.44 14.39
N SER A 10 -4.14 -6.74 13.48
CA SER A 10 -3.84 -7.51 12.27
C SER A 10 -4.88 -7.33 11.17
N LEU A 11 -4.54 -7.78 9.96
CA LEU A 11 -5.44 -7.94 8.83
C LEU A 11 -5.45 -9.41 8.41
N GLN A 12 -6.64 -10.02 8.35
CA GLN A 12 -6.81 -11.45 8.10
C GLN A 12 -7.77 -11.69 6.93
N ALA A 13 -7.52 -12.76 6.16
CA ALA A 13 -8.45 -13.18 5.12
C ALA A 13 -9.67 -13.83 5.78
N ASN A 14 -10.86 -13.56 5.25
CA ASN A 14 -12.09 -14.19 5.72
C ASN A 14 -12.41 -15.42 4.85
N PRO A 15 -12.69 -16.61 5.42
CA PRO A 15 -12.98 -17.81 4.64
C PRO A 15 -14.20 -17.69 3.70
N GLN A 16 -15.18 -16.85 4.05
CA GLN A 16 -16.35 -16.58 3.20
C GLN A 16 -16.12 -15.46 2.16
N GLY A 17 -14.87 -15.05 1.94
CA GLY A 17 -14.49 -13.95 1.07
C GLY A 17 -14.31 -12.62 1.82
N GLY A 18 -13.42 -11.77 1.28
CA GLY A 18 -13.05 -10.49 1.88
C GLY A 18 -11.99 -10.60 2.98
N TYR A 19 -11.96 -9.60 3.86
CA TYR A 19 -10.97 -9.51 4.94
C TYR A 19 -11.61 -9.08 6.27
N VAL A 20 -10.92 -9.39 7.36
CA VAL A 20 -11.24 -8.90 8.70
C VAL A 20 -10.07 -8.06 9.19
N LEU A 21 -10.33 -6.81 9.49
CA LEU A 21 -9.41 -5.95 10.21
C LEU A 21 -9.63 -6.15 11.70
N VAL A 22 -8.65 -6.75 12.36
CA VAL A 22 -8.67 -7.03 13.80
C VAL A 22 -8.05 -5.84 14.50
N CYS A 23 -8.86 -5.10 15.25
CA CYS A 23 -8.50 -3.92 16.00
C CYS A 23 -8.67 -4.17 17.51
N ARG A 24 -8.14 -3.26 18.33
CA ARG A 24 -8.51 -3.21 19.74
C ARG A 24 -10.00 -2.89 19.86
N PRO A 25 -10.74 -3.58 20.75
CA PRO A 25 -12.12 -3.21 21.07
C PRO A 25 -12.26 -1.74 21.42
N SER A 26 -13.37 -1.14 20.99
CA SER A 26 -13.72 0.25 21.28
C SER A 26 -15.16 0.35 21.77
N VAL A 27 -15.54 1.56 22.21
CA VAL A 27 -16.93 1.86 22.61
C VAL A 27 -17.90 1.58 21.46
N ASP A 28 -17.49 1.91 20.23
CA ASP A 28 -18.31 1.73 19.02
C ASP A 28 -18.29 0.30 18.49
N ASN A 29 -17.22 -0.47 18.73
CA ASN A 29 -17.11 -1.88 18.33
C ASN A 29 -16.43 -2.72 19.40
N LYS A 30 -17.25 -3.34 20.25
CA LYS A 30 -16.80 -4.19 21.36
C LYS A 30 -16.05 -5.45 20.92
N THR A 31 -16.26 -5.91 19.69
CA THR A 31 -15.55 -7.10 19.17
C THR A 31 -14.15 -6.75 18.66
N GLY A 32 -13.91 -5.48 18.32
CA GLY A 32 -12.69 -5.04 17.65
C GLY A 32 -12.55 -5.52 16.20
N ASN A 33 -13.48 -6.33 15.69
CA ASN A 33 -13.38 -6.91 14.36
C ASN A 33 -14.22 -6.12 13.35
N TYR A 34 -13.59 -5.69 12.26
CA TYR A 34 -14.26 -5.02 11.15
C TYR A 34 -14.18 -5.88 9.91
N LYS A 35 -15.33 -6.39 9.46
CA LYS A 35 -15.43 -7.10 8.18
C LYS A 35 -15.40 -6.09 7.05
N ILE A 36 -14.49 -6.28 6.09
CA ILE A 36 -14.29 -5.39 4.95
C ILE A 36 -14.29 -6.21 3.65
N SER A 37 -14.85 -5.64 2.60
CA SER A 37 -14.82 -6.27 1.28
C SER A 37 -13.40 -6.24 0.70
N GLN A 38 -13.12 -7.12 -0.26
CA GLN A 38 -11.85 -7.13 -0.98
C GLN A 38 -11.53 -5.77 -1.63
N GLY A 39 -12.50 -5.20 -2.36
CA GLY A 39 -12.29 -3.90 -3.02
C GLY A 39 -12.07 -2.75 -2.02
N LEU A 40 -12.61 -2.83 -0.80
CA LEU A 40 -12.29 -1.85 0.24
C LEU A 40 -10.86 -2.05 0.77
N ALA A 41 -10.44 -3.29 1.00
CA ALA A 41 -9.08 -3.61 1.43
C ALA A 41 -8.03 -3.17 0.40
N GLU A 42 -8.28 -3.40 -0.89
CA GLU A 42 -7.40 -2.96 -1.99
C GLU A 42 -7.29 -1.43 -2.07
N ARG A 43 -8.41 -0.70 -1.93
CA ARG A 43 -8.39 0.78 -1.87
C ARG A 43 -7.63 1.30 -0.65
N MET A 44 -7.75 0.64 0.49
CA MET A 44 -6.95 1.01 1.66
C MET A 44 -5.46 0.74 1.42
N ALA A 45 -5.11 -0.38 0.79
CA ALA A 45 -3.72 -0.69 0.44
C ALA A 45 -3.15 0.37 -0.51
N GLU A 46 -3.90 0.76 -1.54
CA GLU A 46 -3.49 1.79 -2.49
C GLU A 46 -3.28 3.14 -1.82
N ARG A 47 -4.19 3.56 -0.91
CA ARG A 47 -4.04 4.83 -0.18
C ARG A 47 -2.88 4.82 0.81
N THR A 48 -2.64 3.70 1.49
CA THR A 48 -1.61 3.60 2.53
C THR A 48 -0.22 3.36 1.95
N LEU A 49 -0.11 2.58 0.86
CA LEU A 49 1.17 2.10 0.32
C LEU A 49 1.43 2.51 -1.13
N GLY A 50 0.46 3.13 -1.81
CA GLY A 50 0.55 3.43 -3.25
C GLY A 50 0.34 2.21 -4.16
N ILE A 51 0.01 1.03 -3.61
CA ILE A 51 -0.17 -0.21 -4.38
C ILE A 51 -1.42 -0.98 -3.97
N LYS A 52 -2.13 -1.60 -4.93
CA LYS A 52 -3.33 -2.42 -4.69
C LYS A 52 -3.00 -3.84 -4.21
N SER A 53 -2.17 -3.97 -3.18
CA SER A 53 -1.77 -5.27 -2.62
C SER A 53 -2.18 -5.41 -1.16
N VAL A 54 -3.23 -6.19 -0.90
CA VAL A 54 -3.71 -6.44 0.48
C VAL A 54 -2.69 -7.25 1.29
N SER A 55 -1.92 -8.11 0.62
CA SER A 55 -0.83 -8.85 1.26
C SER A 55 0.28 -7.90 1.74
N ALA A 56 0.68 -6.92 0.92
CA ALA A 56 1.64 -5.90 1.32
C ALA A 56 1.11 -5.05 2.48
N LEU A 57 -0.17 -4.65 2.42
CA LEU A 57 -0.83 -3.92 3.52
C LEU A 57 -0.81 -4.71 4.83
N LYS A 58 -1.10 -6.02 4.79
CA LYS A 58 -1.02 -6.90 5.96
C LYS A 58 0.38 -6.90 6.58
N GLN A 59 1.43 -6.99 5.75
CA GLN A 59 2.81 -6.95 6.23
C GLN A 59 3.17 -5.59 6.83
N ALA A 60 2.76 -4.48 6.19
CA ALA A 60 2.99 -3.13 6.69
C ALA A 60 2.31 -2.87 8.04
N ILE A 61 1.08 -3.38 8.22
CA ILE A 61 0.38 -3.36 9.52
C ILE A 61 1.16 -4.15 10.57
N ALA A 62 1.68 -5.34 10.23
CA ALA A 62 2.48 -6.15 11.14
C ALA A 62 3.77 -5.45 11.57
N LEU A 63 4.45 -4.75 10.65
CA LEU A 63 5.61 -3.91 10.95
C LEU A 63 5.29 -2.81 11.97
N SER A 64 4.03 -2.37 12.05
CA SER A 64 3.61 -1.35 13.01
C SER A 64 3.51 -1.87 14.45
N ARG A 65 3.67 -3.19 14.69
CA ARG A 65 3.68 -3.81 16.03
C ARG A 65 2.49 -3.40 16.91
N GLY A 66 1.29 -3.36 16.30
CA GLY A 66 0.05 -2.99 17.00
C GLY A 66 -0.18 -1.49 17.20
N ASN A 67 0.67 -0.63 16.63
CA ASN A 67 0.53 0.83 16.72
C ASN A 67 -0.11 1.49 15.50
N ALA A 68 -0.32 0.73 14.42
CA ALA A 68 -1.11 1.20 13.28
C ALA A 68 -2.51 1.59 13.74
N THR A 69 -3.08 2.61 13.10
CA THR A 69 -4.38 3.17 13.45
C THR A 69 -5.32 3.04 12.26
N TYR A 70 -6.55 2.63 12.53
CA TYR A 70 -7.63 2.61 11.57
C TYR A 70 -8.62 3.71 11.93
N ARG A 71 -8.85 4.62 10.98
CA ARG A 71 -9.84 5.69 11.06
C ARG A 71 -11.03 5.37 10.18
N ILE A 72 -12.22 5.47 10.75
CA ILE A 72 -13.48 5.42 10.03
C ILE A 72 -14.20 6.75 10.22
N ASP A 73 -14.52 7.44 9.14
CA ASP A 73 -15.41 8.59 9.18
C ASP A 73 -16.84 8.17 8.86
N TYR A 74 -17.78 8.75 9.57
CA TYR A 74 -19.20 8.48 9.43
C TYR A 74 -19.95 9.72 8.95
N LYS A 75 -20.85 9.49 8.01
CA LYS A 75 -21.89 10.42 7.61
C LYS A 75 -23.19 10.03 8.30
N GLU A 76 -23.76 10.96 9.04
CA GLU A 76 -25.11 10.82 9.59
C GLU A 76 -26.10 10.74 8.43
N CYS A 77 -26.95 9.71 8.45
CA CYS A 77 -28.08 9.55 7.55
C CYS A 77 -29.34 9.64 8.41
N LYS A 78 -30.17 10.66 8.20
CA LYS A 78 -31.34 10.89 9.04
C LYS A 78 -32.57 10.23 8.45
N GLU A 79 -33.47 9.76 9.32
CA GLU A 79 -34.80 9.35 8.90
C GLU A 79 -35.49 10.47 8.12
N GLY A 80 -36.12 10.12 7.00
CA GLY A 80 -36.76 11.09 6.10
C GLY A 80 -35.81 11.72 5.06
N GLU A 81 -34.49 11.54 5.16
CA GLU A 81 -33.58 12.00 4.10
C GLU A 81 -33.62 11.08 2.88
N THR A 82 -33.60 11.70 1.70
CA THR A 82 -33.53 10.99 0.42
C THR A 82 -32.11 10.46 0.18
N TRP A 83 -32.01 9.25 -0.32
CA TRP A 83 -30.76 8.65 -0.79
C TRP A 83 -30.84 8.34 -2.28
N GLU A 84 -29.68 8.30 -2.91
CA GLU A 84 -29.51 7.88 -4.29
C GLU A 84 -28.40 6.82 -4.34
N ASN A 85 -28.71 5.69 -4.96
CA ASN A 85 -27.71 4.70 -5.32
C ASN A 85 -26.98 5.17 -6.57
N LYS A 86 -25.75 5.68 -6.40
CA LYS A 86 -24.94 6.18 -7.51
C LYS A 86 -24.62 5.15 -8.60
N THR A 87 -24.81 3.86 -8.34
CA THR A 87 -24.55 2.79 -9.31
C THR A 87 -25.79 2.43 -10.11
N THR A 88 -26.97 2.40 -9.49
CA THR A 88 -28.24 2.00 -10.15
C THR A 88 -29.14 3.17 -10.52
N GLY A 89 -28.90 4.36 -9.96
CA GLY A 89 -29.76 5.54 -10.08
C GLY A 89 -31.02 5.49 -9.22
N GLU A 90 -31.24 4.40 -8.48
CA GLU A 90 -32.42 4.25 -7.61
C GLU A 90 -32.39 5.29 -6.50
N THR A 91 -33.55 5.88 -6.21
CA THR A 91 -33.73 6.78 -5.09
C THR A 91 -34.71 6.20 -4.09
N GLY A 92 -34.56 6.62 -2.84
CA GLY A 92 -35.47 6.24 -1.77
C GLY A 92 -35.30 7.15 -0.56
N VAL A 93 -35.99 6.83 0.52
CA VAL A 93 -35.92 7.59 1.78
C VAL A 93 -35.41 6.68 2.88
N TYR A 94 -34.55 7.19 3.75
CA TYR A 94 -34.12 6.44 4.93
C TYR A 94 -35.29 6.29 5.90
N THR A 95 -35.59 5.06 6.31
CA THR A 95 -36.67 4.73 7.24
C THR A 95 -36.26 4.80 8.71
N LYS A 96 -34.98 5.14 8.98
CA LYS A 96 -34.41 5.28 10.31
C LYS A 96 -33.10 6.05 10.23
N SER A 97 -32.75 6.74 11.31
CA SER A 97 -31.45 7.41 11.43
C SER A 97 -30.32 6.42 11.74
N TRP A 98 -29.18 6.55 11.07
CA TRP A 98 -27.99 5.73 11.30
C TRP A 98 -26.70 6.40 10.79
N ASP A 99 -25.57 5.95 11.30
CA ASP A 99 -24.25 6.43 10.89
C ASP A 99 -23.67 5.56 9.77
N LYS A 100 -23.53 6.12 8.57
CA LYS A 100 -22.94 5.43 7.41
C LYS A 100 -21.43 5.60 7.39
N PRO A 101 -20.63 4.52 7.40
CA PRO A 101 -19.19 4.64 7.19
C PRO A 101 -18.90 5.06 5.75
N ILE A 102 -18.08 6.10 5.56
CA ILE A 102 -17.78 6.69 4.24
C ILE A 102 -16.29 6.69 3.91
N ASN A 103 -15.41 6.99 4.87
CA ASN A 103 -13.97 7.01 4.66
C ASN A 103 -13.31 5.99 5.58
N HIS A 104 -12.38 5.24 4.99
CA HIS A 104 -11.60 4.21 5.66
C HIS A 104 -10.13 4.50 5.38
N GLU A 105 -9.36 4.70 6.44
CA GLU A 105 -7.95 5.08 6.34
C GLU A 105 -7.12 4.30 7.34
N ILE A 106 -5.96 3.83 6.89
CA ILE A 106 -4.97 3.17 7.74
C ILE A 106 -3.72 4.04 7.78
N THR A 107 -3.37 4.45 8.99
CA THR A 107 -2.11 5.13 9.28
C THR A 107 -1.17 4.15 9.95
N LEU A 108 -0.05 3.83 9.30
CA LEU A 108 1.00 3.00 9.87
C LEU A 108 1.71 3.73 11.01
N SER A 109 2.43 2.99 11.86
CA SER A 109 3.35 3.65 12.79
C SER A 109 4.53 4.27 12.04
N GLU A 110 5.15 5.29 12.63
CA GLU A 110 6.33 5.94 12.05
C GLU A 110 7.44 4.93 11.70
N GLN A 111 7.74 3.99 12.61
CA GLN A 111 8.72 2.92 12.37
C GLN A 111 8.35 2.05 11.16
N ALA A 112 7.07 1.73 10.98
CA ALA A 112 6.62 0.95 9.83
C ALA A 112 6.66 1.76 8.54
N GLN A 113 6.33 3.05 8.59
CA GLN A 113 6.47 3.96 7.43
C GLN A 113 7.92 4.03 6.98
N ILE A 114 8.86 4.25 7.90
CA ILE A 114 10.31 4.26 7.60
C ILE A 114 10.71 2.93 6.94
N LYS A 115 10.32 1.79 7.54
CA LYS A 115 10.70 0.47 7.00
C LYS A 115 10.13 0.22 5.61
N VAL A 116 8.88 0.60 5.36
CA VAL A 116 8.25 0.49 4.04
C VAL A 116 9.00 1.35 3.02
N THR A 117 9.31 2.60 3.38
CA THR A 117 10.08 3.51 2.52
C THR A 117 11.48 2.98 2.22
N GLU A 118 12.19 2.43 3.21
CA GLU A 118 13.50 1.78 2.99
C GLU A 118 13.42 0.65 1.97
N ILE A 119 12.39 -0.20 2.06
CA ILE A 119 12.19 -1.33 1.14
C ILE A 119 11.91 -0.82 -0.27
N ILE A 120 11.05 0.19 -0.41
CA ILE A 120 10.72 0.80 -1.69
C ILE A 120 11.98 1.41 -2.31
N PHE A 121 12.72 2.22 -1.55
CA PHE A 121 13.94 2.87 -2.02
C PHE A 121 15.03 1.85 -2.41
N ALA A 122 15.23 0.80 -1.61
CA ALA A 122 16.18 -0.26 -1.94
C ALA A 122 15.80 -1.00 -3.24
N HIS A 123 14.51 -1.23 -3.45
CA HIS A 123 14.01 -1.84 -4.68
C HIS A 123 14.21 -0.92 -5.90
N GLU A 124 13.93 0.38 -5.76
CA GLU A 124 14.18 1.37 -6.83
C GLU A 124 15.67 1.48 -7.17
N LEU A 125 16.54 1.50 -6.16
CA LEU A 125 18.00 1.54 -6.36
C LEU A 125 18.49 0.28 -7.08
N SER A 126 17.99 -0.89 -6.70
CA SER A 126 18.30 -2.16 -7.37
C SER A 126 17.90 -2.13 -8.85
N ASN A 127 16.70 -1.63 -9.15
CA ASN A 127 16.22 -1.52 -10.54
C ASN A 127 17.04 -0.52 -11.36
N ALA A 128 17.47 0.60 -10.75
CA ALA A 128 18.33 1.57 -11.39
C ALA A 128 19.72 0.98 -11.70
N ALA A 129 20.28 0.17 -10.80
CA ALA A 129 21.56 -0.50 -11.01
C ALA A 129 21.50 -1.55 -12.14
N MET A 130 20.38 -2.26 -12.29
CA MET A 130 20.17 -3.23 -13.36
C MET A 130 19.96 -2.60 -14.75
N ASN A 131 19.56 -1.32 -14.80
CA ASN A 131 19.32 -0.59 -16.06
C ASN A 131 20.51 0.26 -16.53
N GLN A 132 21.71 0.11 -15.92
CA GLN A 132 22.89 0.78 -16.45
C GLN A 132 23.28 0.17 -17.81
N PRO A 133 23.48 0.98 -18.86
CA PRO A 133 23.95 0.46 -20.14
C PRO A 133 25.31 -0.20 -19.93
N GLN A 134 25.45 -1.46 -20.38
CA GLN A 134 26.75 -2.12 -20.39
C GLN A 134 27.70 -1.29 -21.26
N VAL A 135 28.69 -0.66 -20.63
CA VAL A 135 29.79 -0.04 -21.35
C VAL A 135 30.56 -1.18 -22.01
N VAL A 136 30.33 -1.40 -23.31
CA VAL A 136 31.16 -2.30 -24.10
C VAL A 136 32.52 -1.64 -24.20
N SER A 137 33.49 -2.13 -23.43
CA SER A 137 34.88 -1.73 -23.59
C SER A 137 35.35 -2.19 -24.97
N VAL A 138 35.37 -1.27 -25.94
CA VAL A 138 36.01 -1.52 -27.23
C VAL A 138 37.50 -1.70 -26.93
N GLY A 139 37.98 -2.94 -27.01
CA GLY A 139 39.39 -3.26 -26.88
C GLY A 139 40.17 -2.46 -27.92
N ARG A 140 41.08 -1.62 -27.44
CA ARG A 140 42.03 -0.88 -28.26
C ARG A 140 42.93 -1.94 -28.92
N THR A 141 42.77 -2.17 -30.22
CA THR A 141 43.76 -2.94 -31.00
C THR A 141 45.07 -2.19 -30.90
N GLU A 142 46.04 -2.80 -30.22
CA GLU A 142 47.43 -2.37 -30.24
C GLU A 142 47.94 -2.59 -31.66
N ASP A 143 48.09 -1.50 -32.43
CA ASP A 143 48.84 -1.53 -33.68
C ASP A 143 50.30 -1.86 -33.32
N LYS A 144 50.75 -3.04 -33.75
CA LYS A 144 52.15 -3.47 -33.68
C LYS A 144 53.03 -2.43 -34.39
N GLU A 145 53.91 -1.78 -33.63
CA GLU A 145 55.07 -1.09 -34.18
C GLU A 145 55.98 -2.12 -34.87
N GLU A 146 56.02 -2.07 -36.21
CA GLU A 146 57.03 -2.77 -36.99
C GLU A 146 58.33 -1.95 -36.95
N SER A 147 59.19 -2.26 -35.99
CA SER A 147 60.56 -1.75 -35.91
C SER A 147 61.42 -2.42 -36.98
N GLY A 148 61.59 -1.75 -38.12
CA GLY A 148 62.56 -2.13 -39.15
C GLY A 148 63.98 -1.82 -38.68
N ASN A 149 64.74 -2.87 -38.37
CA ASN A 149 66.14 -2.79 -37.99
C ASN A 149 66.96 -3.59 -39.01
N ASP A 150 67.30 -2.95 -40.14
CA ASP A 150 68.16 -3.52 -41.17
C ASP A 150 69.52 -2.81 -41.20
N ALA A 151 70.51 -3.48 -40.61
CA ALA A 151 71.92 -3.51 -41.02
C ALA A 151 72.66 -4.52 -40.10
N PRO A 152 73.81 -5.10 -40.48
CA PRO A 152 74.56 -5.01 -41.74
C PRO A 152 74.98 -6.38 -42.30
N SER A 153 75.61 -6.44 -43.49
CA SER A 153 76.68 -7.42 -43.79
C SER A 153 77.50 -7.06 -45.04
N ILE A 154 78.79 -6.79 -44.77
CA ILE A 154 80.05 -6.87 -45.55
C ILE A 154 80.20 -6.01 -46.81
#